data_AF-A0A3M1E1T3-F1
#
_entry.id   AF-A0A3M1E1T3-F1
#
_cell.length_a   1.000
_cell.length_b   1.000
_cell.length_c   1.000
_cell.angle_alpha   90.00
_cell.angle_beta   90.00
_cell.angle_gamma   90.00
#
_symmetry.space_group_name_H-M   'P 1'
#
loop_
_entity.id
_entity.type
_entity.pdbx_description
1 polymer ?
#
loop_
_entity_poly.entity_id
_entity_poly.type
_entity_poly.pdbx_seq_one_letter_code
_entity_poly.pdbx_strand_id
1 'polypeptide(L)'
;MPETIWPALALGYLIPLGFFLIGWGGTEPARAPRVAARGLLALALATVGYFATGFAFHLGGAAVFADTPGLEALGRIWSPLDRVRGLGWGAIGLSGFFLTEGTDTPQALALFLTYLPTAATAAVLSVLALPEEARGWRMALVGLLTGALL
;
A
#
# COMPACT_ATOMS: atom_id res chain seq x y z
N MET A 1 21.84 2.21 1.63
CA MET A 1 21.03 1.75 0.48
C MET A 1 21.74 2.13 -0.79
N PRO A 2 21.67 1.33 -1.86
CA PRO A 2 22.31 1.70 -3.12
C PRO A 2 21.63 2.95 -3.70
N GLU A 3 22.42 3.93 -4.14
CA GLU A 3 21.99 5.22 -4.74
C GLU A 3 21.03 5.05 -5.94
N THR A 4 20.96 3.85 -6.50
CA THR A 4 20.19 3.51 -7.71
C THR A 4 18.69 3.31 -7.47
N ILE A 5 18.22 3.21 -6.23
CA ILE A 5 16.78 3.00 -5.95
C ILE A 5 15.96 4.29 -6.00
N TRP A 6 16.58 5.45 -5.75
CA TRP A 6 15.86 6.72 -5.66
C TRP A 6 15.11 7.11 -6.94
N PRO A 7 15.70 6.96 -8.15
CA PRO A 7 14.96 7.23 -9.38
C PRO A 7 13.78 6.27 -9.56
N ALA A 8 13.96 4.98 -9.25
CA ALA A 8 12.90 3.98 -9.38
C ALA A 8 11.74 4.27 -8.40
N LEU A 9 12.05 4.64 -7.15
CA LEU A 9 11.07 5.09 -6.17
C LEU A 9 10.30 6.30 -6.70
N ALA A 10 10.99 7.35 -7.13
CA ALA A 10 10.36 8.56 -7.65
C ALA A 10 9.40 8.26 -8.83
N LEU A 11 9.83 7.40 -9.77
CA LEU A 11 9.00 6.97 -10.89
C LEU A 11 7.78 6.16 -10.45
N GLY A 12 7.92 5.32 -9.42
CA GLY A 12 6.80 4.55 -8.86
C GLY A 12 5.66 5.44 -8.38
N TYR A 13 5.96 6.57 -7.73
CA TYR A 13 4.95 7.52 -7.26
C TYR A 13 4.28 8.31 -8.38
N LEU A 14 4.83 8.32 -9.60
CA LEU A 14 4.14 8.90 -10.77
C LEU A 14 2.96 8.04 -11.22
N ILE A 15 2.94 6.74 -10.90
CA ILE A 15 1.85 5.83 -11.29
C ILE A 15 0.52 6.23 -10.63
N PRO A 16 0.40 6.27 -9.28
CA PRO A 16 -0.85 6.66 -8.64
C PRO A 16 -1.24 8.11 -8.98
N LEU A 17 -0.24 8.99 -9.13
CA LEU A 17 -0.47 10.38 -9.55
C LEU A 17 -1.02 10.44 -10.99
N GLY A 18 -0.48 9.66 -11.90
CA GLY A 18 -0.93 9.59 -13.30
C GLY A 18 -2.38 9.14 -13.41
N PHE A 19 -2.76 8.07 -12.72
CA PHE A 19 -4.15 7.61 -12.70
C PHE A 19 -5.10 8.63 -12.07
N PHE A 20 -4.67 9.28 -10.99
CA PHE A 20 -5.42 10.39 -10.40
C PHE A 20 -5.64 11.53 -11.40
N LEU A 21 -4.59 11.96 -12.10
CA LEU A 21 -4.66 13.04 -13.07
C LEU A 21 -5.50 12.68 -14.31
N ILE A 22 -5.48 11.42 -14.75
CA ILE A 22 -6.35 10.94 -15.82
C ILE A 22 -7.82 11.02 -15.40
N GLY A 23 -8.16 10.54 -14.19
CA GLY A 23 -9.52 10.62 -13.66
C GLY A 23 -10.00 12.06 -13.49
N TRP A 24 -9.11 12.93 -12.99
CA TRP A 24 -9.41 14.35 -12.82
C TRP A 24 -9.56 15.09 -14.16
N GLY A 25 -8.65 14.86 -15.11
CA GLY A 25 -8.63 15.54 -16.41
C GLY A 25 -9.79 15.16 -17.33
N GLY A 26 -10.39 13.98 -17.13
CA GLY A 26 -11.60 13.57 -17.85
C GLY A 26 -12.91 14.12 -17.27
N THR A 27 -12.86 14.88 -16.18
CA THR A 27 -14.04 15.33 -15.44
C THR A 27 -14.52 16.72 -15.92
N GLU A 28 -15.84 16.95 -15.94
CA GLU A 28 -16.43 18.27 -16.21
C GLU A 28 -15.87 19.35 -15.24
N PRO A 29 -15.59 20.59 -15.70
CA PRO A 29 -14.97 21.63 -14.88
C PRO A 29 -15.71 21.92 -13.56
N ALA A 30 -17.04 21.85 -13.55
CA ALA A 30 -17.86 22.05 -12.36
C ALA A 30 -17.62 20.99 -11.27
N ARG A 31 -17.13 19.81 -11.64
CA ARG A 31 -16.91 18.65 -10.75
C ARG A 31 -15.42 18.42 -10.45
N ALA A 32 -14.53 18.99 -11.25
CA ALA A 32 -13.08 18.85 -11.12
C ALA A 32 -12.53 19.09 -9.70
N PRO A 33 -12.96 20.11 -8.93
CA PRO A 33 -12.48 20.29 -7.55
C PRO A 33 -12.87 19.15 -6.61
N ARG A 34 -14.06 18.56 -6.80
CA ARG A 34 -14.55 17.44 -5.97
C ARG A 34 -13.77 16.16 -6.28
N VAL A 35 -13.50 15.87 -7.56
CA VAL A 35 -12.70 14.71 -7.96
C VAL A 35 -11.25 14.85 -7.48
N ALA A 36 -10.68 16.06 -7.56
CA ALA A 36 -9.36 16.35 -7.01
C ALA A 36 -9.29 16.04 -5.51
N ALA A 37 -10.24 16.55 -4.72
CA ALA A 37 -10.30 16.29 -3.28
C ALA A 37 -10.47 14.80 -2.96
N ARG A 38 -11.28 14.07 -3.74
CA ARG A 38 -11.49 12.62 -3.57
C ARG A 38 -10.20 11.83 -3.82
N GLY A 39 -9.50 12.12 -4.90
CA GLY A 39 -8.26 11.42 -5.21
C GLY A 39 -7.15 11.70 -4.20
N LEU A 40 -7.00 12.95 -3.77
CA LEU A 40 -6.04 13.30 -2.70
C LEU A 40 -6.38 12.62 -1.38
N LEU A 41 -7.66 12.58 -1.01
CA LEU A 41 -8.11 11.86 0.19
C LEU A 41 -7.85 10.36 0.07
N ALA A 42 -8.08 9.76 -1.10
CA ALA A 42 -7.78 8.36 -1.35
C ALA A 42 -6.29 8.04 -1.18
N LEU A 43 -5.40 8.88 -1.72
CA LEU A 43 -3.95 8.75 -1.54
C LEU A 43 -3.54 8.82 -0.06
N ALA A 44 -4.08 9.80 0.67
CA ALA A 44 -3.79 9.96 2.09
C ALA A 44 -4.26 8.75 2.90
N LEU A 45 -5.49 8.29 2.68
CA LEU A 45 -6.06 7.14 3.41
C LEU A 45 -5.39 5.83 3.03
N ALA A 46 -4.99 5.65 1.77
CA ALA A 46 -4.22 4.50 1.34
C ALA A 46 -2.87 4.45 2.07
N THR A 47 -2.19 5.61 2.19
CA THR A 47 -0.93 5.72 2.91
C THR A 47 -1.09 5.38 4.39
N VAL A 48 -2.13 5.92 5.03
CA VAL A 48 -2.42 5.63 6.45
C VAL A 48 -2.79 4.16 6.66
N GLY A 49 -3.65 3.59 5.81
CA GLY A 49 -4.04 2.18 5.91
C GLY A 49 -2.87 1.23 5.68
N TYR A 50 -2.06 1.49 4.65
CA TYR A 50 -0.88 0.68 4.35
C TYR A 50 0.16 0.78 5.46
N PHE A 51 0.38 1.96 6.01
CA PHE A 51 1.25 2.13 7.18
C PHE A 51 0.75 1.39 8.43
N ALA A 52 -0.54 1.50 8.73
CA ALA A 52 -1.11 0.92 9.96
C ALA A 52 -1.08 -0.62 9.92
N THR A 53 -1.58 -1.22 8.83
CA THR A 53 -1.78 -2.68 8.75
C THR A 53 -1.34 -3.29 7.43
N GLY A 54 -1.51 -2.60 6.29
CA GLY A 54 -1.29 -3.22 4.98
C GLY A 54 0.14 -3.72 4.80
N PHE A 55 1.14 -2.90 5.13
CA PHE A 55 2.55 -3.31 5.07
C PHE A 55 2.82 -4.59 5.87
N ALA A 56 2.17 -4.75 7.03
CA ALA A 56 2.32 -5.93 7.85
C ALA A 56 1.71 -7.17 7.19
N PHE A 57 0.50 -7.05 6.64
CA PHE A 57 -0.17 -8.15 5.94
C PHE A 57 0.54 -8.53 4.65
N HIS A 58 1.01 -7.54 3.90
CA HIS A 58 1.73 -7.72 2.65
C HIS A 58 3.12 -8.31 2.85
N LEU A 59 3.95 -7.70 3.71
CA LEU A 59 5.39 -7.97 3.80
C LEU A 59 5.88 -8.42 5.18
N GLY A 60 4.99 -8.65 6.14
CA GLY A 60 5.34 -9.09 7.50
C GLY A 60 6.06 -10.44 7.61
N GLY A 61 6.13 -11.19 6.52
CA GLY A 61 6.87 -12.46 6.41
C GLY A 61 8.09 -12.41 5.49
N ALA A 62 8.54 -11.22 5.05
CA ALA A 62 9.63 -11.07 4.08
C ALA A 62 10.92 -11.81 4.47
N ALA A 63 11.29 -11.85 5.77
CA ALA A 63 12.50 -12.52 6.25
C ALA A 63 12.45 -14.04 6.13
N VAL A 64 11.26 -14.63 5.95
CA VAL A 64 11.13 -16.08 5.71
C VAL A 64 11.66 -16.46 4.32
N PHE A 65 11.63 -15.52 3.36
CA PHE A 65 12.00 -15.76 1.98
C PHE A 65 13.32 -15.13 1.56
N ALA A 66 13.79 -14.13 2.30
CA ALA A 66 15.04 -13.44 2.02
C ALA A 66 15.85 -13.22 3.31
N ASP A 67 17.08 -13.72 3.31
CA ASP A 67 18.04 -13.49 4.40
C ASP A 67 18.74 -12.14 4.17
N THR A 68 18.00 -11.05 4.41
CA THR A 68 18.48 -9.67 4.21
C THR A 68 18.67 -8.99 5.56
N PRO A 69 19.89 -8.52 5.89
CA PRO A 69 20.13 -7.78 7.12
C PRO A 69 19.20 -6.58 7.26
N GLY A 70 18.57 -6.44 8.43
CA GLY A 70 17.59 -5.40 8.74
C GLY A 70 16.13 -5.79 8.47
N LEU A 71 15.83 -6.98 7.94
CA LEU A 71 14.43 -7.44 7.78
C LEU A 71 14.00 -8.47 8.82
N GLU A 72 14.86 -8.82 9.77
CA GLU A 72 14.70 -9.97 10.67
C GLU A 72 13.38 -9.94 11.45
N ALA A 73 12.91 -8.74 11.82
CA ALA A 73 11.64 -8.56 12.52
C ALA A 73 10.39 -8.89 11.66
N LEU A 74 10.52 -8.89 10.33
CA LEU A 74 9.47 -9.28 9.35
C LEU A 74 9.49 -10.79 9.08
N GLY A 75 9.55 -11.60 10.14
CA GLY A 75 9.62 -13.07 10.05
C GLY A 75 8.32 -13.81 10.36
N ARG A 76 7.23 -13.12 10.71
CA ARG A 76 5.97 -13.78 11.10
C ARG A 76 5.04 -13.88 9.90
N ILE A 77 4.78 -15.11 9.47
CA ILE A 77 3.85 -15.40 8.39
C ILE A 77 2.87 -16.49 8.80
N TRP A 78 1.60 -16.30 8.49
CA TRP A 78 0.59 -17.33 8.64
C TRP A 78 0.37 -18.07 7.31
N SER A 79 0.18 -19.38 7.41
CA SER A 79 -0.11 -20.28 6.30
C SER A 79 -1.31 -21.16 6.64
N PRO A 80 -2.32 -21.28 5.74
CA PRO A 80 -3.37 -22.27 5.86
C PRO A 80 -2.89 -23.69 5.50
N LEU A 81 -1.80 -23.80 4.73
CA LEU A 81 -1.21 -25.07 4.33
C LEU A 81 -0.04 -25.41 5.23
N ASP A 82 -0.15 -26.54 5.92
CA ASP A 82 0.87 -27.00 6.85
C ASP A 82 2.21 -27.19 6.14
N ARG A 83 3.32 -26.71 6.75
CA ARG A 83 4.68 -26.83 6.19
C ARG A 83 5.12 -28.29 6.03
N VAL A 84 4.40 -29.22 6.67
CA VAL A 84 4.61 -30.66 6.62
C VAL A 84 4.09 -31.31 5.33
N ARG A 85 3.06 -30.73 4.67
CA ARG A 85 2.38 -31.36 3.51
C ARG A 85 2.57 -30.61 2.18
N GLY A 86 3.33 -29.52 2.17
CA GLY A 86 3.63 -28.74 0.95
C GLY A 86 4.72 -27.71 1.21
N LEU A 87 4.99 -26.84 0.23
CA LEU A 87 6.05 -25.82 0.30
C LEU A 87 5.86 -24.75 1.40
N GLY A 88 4.79 -24.81 2.20
CA GLY A 88 4.52 -23.84 3.26
C GLY A 88 4.21 -22.44 2.71
N TRP A 89 3.05 -22.30 2.08
CA TRP A 89 2.66 -21.04 1.41
C TRP A 89 2.54 -19.90 2.41
N GLY A 90 3.13 -18.75 2.12
CA GLY A 90 2.82 -17.53 2.86
C GLY A 90 1.46 -16.98 2.44
N ALA A 91 0.49 -16.90 3.35
CA ALA A 91 -0.82 -16.29 3.04
C ALA A 91 -0.93 -14.85 3.54
N ILE A 92 -0.48 -14.57 4.77
CA ILE A 92 -0.53 -13.22 5.34
C ILE A 92 0.62 -12.99 6.33
N GLY A 93 1.29 -11.85 6.22
CA GLY A 93 2.28 -11.40 7.18
C GLY A 93 1.65 -10.93 8.50
N LEU A 94 2.38 -11.09 9.60
CA LEU A 94 1.91 -10.80 10.96
C LEU A 94 2.93 -9.99 11.77
N SER A 95 3.91 -9.38 11.12
CA SER A 95 4.87 -8.43 11.68
C SER A 95 4.85 -7.13 10.88
N GLY A 96 5.18 -6.00 11.49
CA GLY A 96 5.30 -4.73 10.77
C GLY A 96 4.13 -3.75 10.96
N PHE A 97 3.21 -4.05 11.87
CA PHE A 97 2.10 -3.15 12.19
C PHE A 97 2.65 -1.80 12.66
N PHE A 98 2.20 -0.71 12.03
CA PHE A 98 2.70 0.65 12.26
C PHE A 98 4.23 0.81 12.10
N LEU A 99 4.91 -0.12 11.43
CA LEU A 99 6.38 -0.21 11.40
C LEU A 99 7.02 -0.24 12.80
N THR A 100 6.36 -0.86 13.78
CA THR A 100 6.83 -0.96 15.17
C THR A 100 7.52 -2.30 15.44
N GLU A 101 7.95 -2.55 16.70
CA GLU A 101 8.59 -3.81 17.11
C GLU A 101 9.88 -4.15 16.33
N GLY A 102 10.70 -3.16 16.02
CA GLY A 102 11.98 -3.34 15.30
C GLY A 102 11.82 -3.50 13.79
N THR A 103 10.67 -3.11 13.23
CA THR A 103 10.42 -3.06 11.78
C THR A 103 10.56 -1.66 11.18
N ASP A 104 11.15 -0.72 11.90
CA ASP A 104 11.50 0.64 11.49
C ASP A 104 12.94 0.75 10.94
N THR A 105 13.54 -0.39 10.58
CA THR A 105 14.89 -0.44 10.00
C THR A 105 14.93 0.26 8.63
N PRO A 106 16.10 0.71 8.17
CA PRO A 106 16.23 1.28 6.83
C PRO A 106 15.68 0.34 5.76
N GLN A 107 16.00 -0.96 5.81
CA GLN A 107 15.58 -1.94 4.82
C GLN A 107 14.05 -2.13 4.81
N ALA A 108 13.42 -2.19 5.98
CA ALA A 108 11.96 -2.26 6.08
C ALA A 108 11.29 -0.99 5.55
N LEU A 109 11.85 0.19 5.83
CA LEU A 109 11.39 1.47 5.27
C LEU A 109 11.55 1.54 3.76
N ALA A 110 12.64 1.01 3.19
CA ALA A 110 12.80 0.90 1.75
C ALA A 110 11.70 0.03 1.13
N LEU A 111 11.40 -1.12 1.73
CA LEU A 111 10.29 -1.97 1.26
C LEU A 111 8.96 -1.24 1.36
N PHE A 112 8.70 -0.56 2.48
CA PHE A 112 7.49 0.24 2.67
C PHE A 112 7.33 1.27 1.55
N LEU A 113 8.36 2.09 1.30
CA LEU A 113 8.34 3.13 0.26
C LEU A 113 8.29 2.56 -1.16
N THR A 114 8.85 1.37 -1.38
CA THR A 114 8.82 0.69 -2.70
C THR A 114 7.41 0.24 -3.06
N TYR A 115 6.65 -0.28 -2.09
CA TYR A 115 5.33 -0.87 -2.34
C TYR A 115 4.15 0.07 -2.05
N LEU A 116 4.36 1.14 -1.28
CA LEU A 116 3.37 2.18 -1.05
C LEU A 116 2.75 2.76 -2.34
N PRO A 117 3.47 3.07 -3.44
CA PRO A 117 2.83 3.58 -4.66
C PRO A 117 1.87 2.57 -5.31
N THR A 118 2.13 1.26 -5.18
CA THR A 118 1.23 0.21 -5.66
C THR A 118 -0.07 0.20 -4.85
N ALA A 119 0.04 0.30 -3.52
CA ALA A 119 -1.12 0.38 -2.64
C ALA A 119 -1.96 1.65 -2.87
N ALA A 120 -1.27 2.78 -3.05
CA ALA A 120 -1.89 4.05 -3.41
C ALA A 120 -2.63 3.95 -4.76
N THR A 121 -2.05 3.27 -5.75
CA THR A 121 -2.66 3.09 -7.08
C THR A 121 -3.96 2.28 -6.97
N ALA A 122 -3.93 1.16 -6.25
CA ALA A 122 -5.12 0.33 -6.02
C ALA A 122 -6.24 1.13 -5.34
N ALA A 123 -5.91 1.93 -4.32
CA ALA A 123 -6.89 2.75 -3.62
C ALA A 123 -7.46 3.88 -4.50
N VAL A 124 -6.62 4.57 -5.28
CA VAL A 124 -7.08 5.61 -6.22
C VAL A 124 -8.04 5.03 -7.24
N LEU A 125 -7.68 3.91 -7.88
CA LEU A 125 -8.56 3.25 -8.86
C LEU A 125 -9.88 2.80 -8.23
N SER A 126 -9.83 2.24 -7.01
CA SER A 126 -11.02 1.80 -6.28
C SER A 126 -11.95 2.96 -5.92
N VAL A 127 -11.40 4.11 -5.50
CA VAL A 127 -12.19 5.30 -5.17
C VAL A 127 -12.73 5.98 -6.42
N LEU A 128 -11.96 6.06 -7.50
CA LEU A 128 -12.41 6.64 -8.78
C LEU A 128 -13.47 5.76 -9.47
N ALA A 129 -13.51 4.46 -9.20
CA ALA A 129 -14.55 3.56 -9.68
C ALA A 129 -15.90 3.75 -8.94
N LEU A 130 -15.94 4.47 -7.81
CA LEU A 130 -17.18 4.72 -7.10
C LEU A 130 -18.06 5.71 -7.86
N PRO A 131 -19.40 5.53 -7.82
CA PRO A 131 -20.34 6.48 -8.40
C PRO A 131 -20.15 7.88 -7.82
N GLU A 132 -20.43 8.91 -8.63
CA GLU A 132 -20.23 10.28 -8.16
C GLU A 132 -21.14 10.65 -6.98
N GLU A 133 -22.31 10.04 -6.85
CA GLU A 133 -23.22 10.26 -5.72
C GLU A 133 -22.81 9.51 -4.45
N ALA A 134 -21.69 8.78 -4.46
CA ALA A 134 -21.21 8.06 -3.29
C ALA A 134 -20.98 9.02 -2.10
N ARG A 135 -21.53 8.64 -0.94
CA ARG A 135 -21.33 9.38 0.31
C ARG A 135 -19.84 9.42 0.67
N GLY A 136 -19.38 10.55 1.19
CA GLY A 136 -17.98 10.78 1.56
C GLY A 136 -17.37 9.69 2.43
N TRP A 137 -18.12 9.17 3.41
CA TRP A 137 -17.65 8.10 4.28
C TRP A 137 -17.38 6.78 3.54
N ARG A 138 -18.14 6.46 2.48
CA ARG A 138 -17.92 5.24 1.67
C ARG A 138 -16.60 5.34 0.92
N MET A 139 -16.32 6.51 0.34
CA MET A 139 -15.04 6.77 -0.32
C MET A 139 -13.87 6.67 0.66
N ALA A 140 -14.04 7.25 1.86
CA ALA A 140 -13.02 7.17 2.89
C ALA A 140 -12.76 5.73 3.33
N LEU A 141 -13.82 4.94 3.56
CA LEU A 141 -13.67 3.52 3.89
C LEU A 141 -13.00 2.74 2.76
N VAL A 142 -13.39 2.93 1.50
CA VAL A 142 -12.78 2.23 0.37
C VAL A 142 -11.29 2.57 0.26
N GLY A 143 -10.92 3.86 0.32
CA GLY A 143 -9.52 4.27 0.28
C GLY A 143 -8.70 3.68 1.43
N LEU A 144 -9.23 3.73 2.66
CA LEU A 144 -8.57 3.21 3.85
C LEU A 144 -8.44 1.68 3.81
N LEU A 145 -9.54 0.96 3.53
CA LEU A 145 -9.56 -0.50 3.51
C LEU A 145 -8.68 -1.06 2.39
N THR A 146 -8.63 -0.40 1.23
CA THR A 146 -7.74 -0.82 0.15
C THR A 146 -6.29 -0.73 0.58
N GLY A 147 -5.88 0.36 1.25
CA GLY A 147 -4.52 0.45 1.81
C GLY A 147 -4.28 -0.54 2.95
N ALA A 148 -5.27 -0.76 3.81
CA ALA A 148 -5.14 -1.55 5.05
C ALA A 148 -5.14 -3.07 4.85
N LEU A 149 -5.67 -3.57 3.72
CA LEU A 149 -5.86 -4.99 3.45
C LEU A 149 -4.99 -5.53 2.29
N LEU A 150 -4.17 -4.69 1.69
CA LEU A 150 -3.08 -5.14 0.81
C LEU A 150 -1.97 -5.73 1.65
#